data_AF-A0A4R6P0Q5-F1
#
_entry.id   AF-A0A4R6P0Q5-F1
#
_cell.length_a   1.000
_cell.length_b   1.000
_cell.length_c   1.000
_cell.angle_alpha   90.00
_cell.angle_beta   90.00
_cell.angle_gamma   90.00
#
_symmetry.space_group_name_H-M   'P 1'
#
loop_
_entity.id
_entity.type
_entity.pdbx_description
1 polymer ?
#
loop_
_entity_poly.entity_id
_entity_poly.type
_entity_poly.pdbx_seq_one_letter_code
_entity_poly.pdbx_strand_id
1 'polypeptide(L)' 'MKSKRFSVEQIVSAIKKHEAGLSIAEIAHKMGIAEGTFYAWKKKYSGLESGQVRELKQLREENEKL' A
#
# COMPACT_ATOMS: atom_id res chain seq x y z
N MET A 1 -8.29 -1.71 20.56
CA MET A 1 -7.32 -2.77 20.22
C MET A 1 -6.62 -2.39 18.92
N LYS A 2 -5.28 -2.46 18.86
CA LYS A 2 -4.44 -1.85 17.81
C LYS A 2 -4.52 -2.61 16.47
N SER A 3 -5.63 -2.50 15.76
CA SER A 3 -5.77 -2.97 14.38
C SER A 3 -5.22 -1.91 13.42
N LYS A 4 -3.90 -1.87 13.23
CA LYS A 4 -3.31 -1.14 12.09
C LYS A 4 -2.24 -2.00 11.43
N ARG A 5 -2.69 -3.14 10.87
CA ARG A 5 -1.86 -3.93 9.95
C ARG A 5 -1.78 -3.16 8.63
N PHE A 6 -0.63 -2.51 8.43
CA PHE A 6 -0.18 -1.74 7.27
C PHE A 6 -1.09 -0.58 6.82
N SER A 7 -0.53 0.64 6.78
CA SER A 7 -1.19 1.80 6.22
C SER A 7 -1.33 1.67 4.70
N VAL A 8 -2.36 2.28 4.12
CA VAL A 8 -2.57 2.30 2.65
C VAL A 8 -1.32 2.80 1.92
N GLU A 9 -0.62 3.79 2.48
CA GLU A 9 0.65 4.30 1.94
C GLU A 9 1.75 3.23 1.87
N GLN A 10 1.85 2.37 2.88
CA GLN A 10 2.82 1.27 2.88
C GLN A 10 2.47 0.22 1.82
N ILE A 11 1.17 -0.06 1.65
CA ILE A 11 0.67 -0.98 0.63
C ILE A 11 0.95 -0.43 -0.77
N VAL A 12 0.63 0.83 -1.03
CA VAL A 12 0.88 1.49 -2.33
C VAL A 12 2.39 1.59 -2.60
N SER A 13 3.20 1.90 -1.58
CA SER A 13 4.67 1.89 -1.71
C SER A 13 5.20 0.50 -2.09
N ALA A 14 4.63 -0.56 -1.52
CA ALA A 14 4.98 -1.94 -1.88
C ALA A 14 4.67 -2.25 -3.35
N ILE A 15 3.49 -1.84 -3.83
CA ILE A 15 3.07 -2.04 -5.21
C ILE A 15 4.00 -1.28 -6.17
N LYS A 16 4.30 -0.01 -5.89
CA LYS A 16 5.24 0.80 -6.70
C LYS A 16 6.65 0.21 -6.76
N LYS A 17 7.13 -0.37 -5.66
CA LYS A 17 8.42 -1.07 -5.63
C LYS A 17 8.43 -2.24 -6.61
N HIS A 18 7.34 -3.00 -6.67
CA HIS A 18 7.20 -4.09 -7.62
C HIS A 18 7.17 -3.60 -9.07
N GLU A 19 6.45 -2.50 -9.35
CA GLU A 19 6.43 -1.88 -10.68
C GLU A 19 7.79 -1.29 -11.10
N ALA A 20 8.57 -0.82 -10.12
CA ALA A 20 9.97 -0.40 -10.32
C ALA A 20 10.94 -1.58 -10.54
N GLY A 21 10.44 -2.82 -10.60
CA GLY A 21 11.22 -4.02 -10.93
C GLY A 21 11.66 -4.87 -9.73
N LEU A 22 11.24 -4.55 -8.50
CA LEU A 22 11.51 -5.43 -7.36
C LEU A 22 10.64 -6.70 -7.40
N SER A 23 11.23 -7.81 -6.99
CA SER A 23 10.52 -9.09 -6.89
C SER A 23 9.53 -9.07 -5.72
N ILE A 24 8.37 -9.72 -5.91
CA ILE A 24 7.33 -9.84 -4.86
C ILE A 24 7.90 -10.51 -3.62
N ALA A 25 8.71 -11.57 -3.79
CA ALA A 25 9.39 -12.26 -2.69
C ALA A 25 10.26 -11.33 -1.84
N GLU A 26 11.01 -10.41 -2.46
CA GLU A 26 11.84 -9.45 -1.73
C GLU A 26 11.00 -8.43 -0.96
N ILE A 27 9.91 -7.96 -1.57
CA ILE A 27 8.99 -7.02 -0.95
C ILE A 27 8.28 -7.69 0.24
N ALA A 28 7.84 -8.93 0.05
CA ALA A 28 7.20 -9.75 1.07
C ALA A 28 8.14 -9.98 2.25
N HIS A 29 9.39 -10.36 1.98
CA HIS A 29 10.43 -10.54 2.99
C HIS A 29 10.74 -9.23 3.75
N LYS A 30 10.95 -8.11 3.03
CA LYS A 30 11.22 -6.79 3.65
C LYS A 30 10.07 -6.28 4.50
N MET A 31 8.83 -6.59 4.14
CA MET A 31 7.64 -6.15 4.87
C MET A 31 7.16 -7.17 5.92
N GLY A 32 7.75 -8.36 5.98
CA GLY A 32 7.32 -9.43 6.88
C GLY A 32 5.89 -9.91 6.57
N ILE A 33 5.51 -9.93 5.28
CA ILE A 33 4.20 -10.39 4.83
C ILE A 33 4.35 -11.64 3.95
N ALA A 34 3.26 -12.40 3.81
CA ALA A 34 3.21 -13.45 2.81
C ALA A 34 3.01 -12.87 1.41
N GLU A 35 3.57 -13.52 0.39
CA GLU A 35 3.37 -13.11 -1.01
C GLU A 35 1.89 -13.08 -1.39
N GLY A 36 1.08 -14.01 -0.86
CA GLY A 36 -0.38 -14.00 -1.04
C GLY A 36 -1.06 -12.72 -0.53
N THR A 37 -0.52 -12.11 0.54
CA THR A 37 -0.99 -10.81 1.03
C THR A 37 -0.68 -9.70 0.04
N PHE A 38 0.51 -9.73 -0.58
CA PHE A 38 0.87 -8.77 -1.63
C PHE A 38 -0.04 -8.89 -2.86
N TYR A 39 -0.38 -10.11 -3.30
CA TYR A 39 -1.33 -10.28 -4.40
C TYR A 39 -2.74 -9.77 -4.07
N ALA A 40 -3.22 -9.99 -2.84
CA ALA A 40 -4.48 -9.43 -2.38
C ALA A 40 -4.46 -7.89 -2.38
N TRP A 41 -3.33 -7.30 -1.99
CA TRP A 41 -3.12 -5.86 -2.08
C TRP A 41 -3.07 -5.37 -3.52
N LYS A 42 -2.32 -6.02 -4.41
CA LYS A 42 -2.29 -5.66 -5.83
C LYS A 42 -3.70 -5.73 -6.42
N LYS A 43 -4.48 -6.78 -6.17
CA LYS A 43 -5.87 -6.87 -6.64
C LYS A 43 -6.76 -5.74 -6.11
N LYS A 44 -6.57 -5.29 -4.87
CA LYS A 44 -7.39 -4.26 -4.22
C LYS A 44 -6.93 -2.83 -4.52
N TYR A 45 -5.64 -2.61 -4.73
CA TYR A 45 -5.00 -1.29 -4.79
C TYR A 45 -4.31 -0.97 -6.12
N SER A 46 -4.07 -1.94 -7.02
CA SER A 46 -3.49 -1.71 -8.35
C SER A 46 -4.39 -0.87 -9.27
N GLY A 47 -5.70 -0.77 -8.97
CA GLY A 47 -6.64 0.13 -9.67
C GLY A 47 -6.79 1.51 -9.01
N LEU A 48 -6.19 1.75 -7.85
CA LEU A 48 -6.30 3.03 -7.12
C LEU A 48 -5.28 4.08 -7.59
N GLU A 49 -4.36 3.72 -8.49
CA GLU A 49 -3.18 4.52 -8.85
C GLU A 49 -3.44 5.86 -9.55
N SER A 50 -4.58 6.08 -10.21
CA SER A 50 -4.75 7.28 -11.03
C SER A 50 -5.65 8.37 -10.42
N GLY A 51 -6.55 8.07 -9.49
CA GLY A 51 -7.49 9.07 -8.94
C GLY A 51 -7.59 9.11 -7.42
N GLN A 52 -7.76 7.95 -6.77
CA GLN A 52 -8.17 7.88 -5.36
C GLN A 52 -7.02 7.85 -4.35
N VAL A 53 -5.78 7.51 -4.75
CA VAL A 53 -4.60 7.67 -3.86
C VAL A 53 -4.32 9.15 -3.56
N ARG A 54 -4.67 10.05 -4.48
CA ARG A 54 -4.54 11.51 -4.29
C ARG A 54 -5.60 12.03 -3.31
N GLU A 55 -6.84 11.54 -3.42
CA GLU A 55 -7.94 11.88 -2.53
C GLU A 55 -7.71 11.33 -1.10
N LEU A 56 -7.22 10.09 -0.96
CA LEU A 56 -6.85 9.52 0.35
C LEU A 56 -5.71 10.29 1.04
N LYS A 57 -4.79 10.87 0.27
CA LYS A 57 -3.71 11.71 0.81
C LYS A 57 -4.24 13.07 1.27
N GLN A 58 -5.12 13.71 0.47
CA GLN A 58 -5.75 14.99 0.83
C GLN A 58 -6.69 14.86 2.04
N LEU A 59 -7.54 13.83 2.09
CA LEU A 59 -8.46 13.59 3.20
C LEU A 59 -7.75 13.25 4.52
N ARG A 60 -6.54 12.68 4.48
CA ARG A 60 -5.72 12.45 5.67
C ARG A 60 -4.99 13.71 6.15
N GLU A 61 -4.54 14.55 5.23
CA GLU A 61 -3.85 15.80 5.54
C GLU A 61 -4.80 16.86 6.15
N GLU A 62 -6.09 16.84 5.78
CA GLU A 62 -7.13 17.64 6.44
C GLU A 62 -7.56 17.08 7.80
N ASN A 63 -7.47 15.75 8.03
CA ASN A 63 -7.80 15.14 9.33
C ASN A 63 -6.71 15.29 10.39
N GLU A 64 -5.46 15.58 9.99
CA GLU A 64 -4.34 15.73 10.94
C GLU A 64 -4.11 17.20 11.37
N LYS A 65 -4.89 18.14 10.80
CA LYS A 65 -4.87 19.59 11.11
C LYS A 65 -6.10 20.08 11.87
N LEU A 66 -7.02 19.20 12.26
CA LEU A 66 -8.18 19.47 13.12
C LEU A 66 -8.04 18.70 14.43
#